data_AF-A0A2T7UVJ4-F1
#
_entry.id   AF-A0A2T7UVJ4-F1
#
_cell.length_a   1.000
_cell.length_b   1.000
_cell.length_c   1.000
_cell.angle_alpha   90.00
_cell.angle_beta   90.00
_cell.angle_gamma   90.00
#
_symmetry.space_group_name_H-M   'P 1'
#
loop_
_entity.id
_entity.type
_entity.pdbx_description
1 polymer ?
#
loop_
_entity_poly.entity_id
_entity_poly.type
_entity_poly.pdbx_seq_one_letter_code
_entity_poly.pdbx_strand_id
1 'polypeptide(L)'
;MQTIGLSLLIVGFAAANTLFDIAAEAEGPWRMLGLSGVLLVGLVGMWSLRAPAAALGILLASALVGVAILYFRIDRLAFELLAGQLIWPLALWMVTWALVRLVMPRIEPGRPWVALLLGGLLLVMHLGVALKVFTPANEFFQLHRVEPVRDLETLVAMNRNRREGHPVVALIEGRIGSDLADDLFIREFNCRERGRSLGYTRPVRGNSRLYIELADGQRLRSTGAAYNYRALDWPQTGDGTDCGLRNGDPVILWAEIAAGVEGPVEDRETRIMAYGDLAAFREGYAARAEFAARMVGGVAFLLALTGLVPLIAGIRTWLRLRRRGAPAA
;
A
#
# COMPACT_ATOMS: atom_id res chain seq x y z
N MET A 1 29.79 -23.72 11.59
CA MET A 1 28.85 -23.90 10.46
C MET A 1 27.41 -23.49 10.76
N GLN A 2 26.87 -23.69 11.99
CA GLN A 2 25.49 -23.34 12.35
C GLN A 2 25.17 -21.83 12.42
N THR A 3 26.14 -20.98 12.78
CA THR A 3 25.98 -19.51 12.76
C THR A 3 25.93 -18.94 11.35
N ILE A 4 26.68 -19.54 10.42
CA ILE A 4 26.81 -19.08 9.03
C ILE A 4 25.47 -19.20 8.28
N GLY A 5 24.70 -20.26 8.53
CA GLY A 5 23.38 -20.45 7.89
C GLY A 5 22.31 -19.47 8.37
N LEU A 6 22.30 -19.12 9.66
CA LEU A 6 21.37 -18.13 10.21
C LEU A 6 21.77 -16.71 9.78
N SER A 7 23.07 -16.40 9.80
CA SER A 7 23.61 -15.12 9.32
C SER A 7 23.39 -14.93 7.82
N LEU A 8 23.55 -15.97 6.98
CA LEU A 8 23.23 -15.91 5.54
C LEU A 8 21.74 -15.72 5.28
N LEU A 9 20.87 -16.26 6.12
CA LEU A 9 19.41 -16.05 6.02
C LEU A 9 19.02 -14.64 6.44
N ILE A 10 19.61 -14.10 7.52
CA ILE A 10 19.38 -12.73 7.97
C ILE A 10 19.95 -11.72 6.97
N VAL A 11 21.17 -11.96 6.46
CA VAL A 11 21.80 -11.13 5.42
C VAL A 11 21.07 -11.26 4.09
N GLY A 12 20.63 -12.46 3.72
CA GLY A 12 19.79 -12.68 2.54
C GLY A 12 18.43 -12.00 2.65
N PHE A 13 17.85 -11.98 3.85
CA PHE A 13 16.60 -11.26 4.12
C PHE A 13 16.81 -9.74 4.12
N ALA A 14 17.90 -9.25 4.71
CA ALA A 14 18.27 -7.83 4.64
C ALA A 14 18.53 -7.41 3.19
N ALA A 15 19.30 -8.18 2.42
CA ALA A 15 19.58 -7.91 1.01
C ALA A 15 18.33 -8.00 0.13
N ALA A 16 17.43 -8.95 0.38
CA ALA A 16 16.13 -9.03 -0.27
C ALA A 16 15.25 -7.83 0.11
N ASN A 17 15.24 -7.43 1.38
CA ASN A 17 14.53 -6.25 1.86
C ASN A 17 15.08 -4.95 1.23
N THR A 18 16.40 -4.84 1.07
CA THR A 18 17.05 -3.69 0.42
C THR A 18 16.82 -3.66 -1.09
N LEU A 19 16.99 -4.78 -1.80
CA LEU A 19 16.65 -4.91 -3.22
C LEU A 19 15.15 -4.64 -3.45
N PHE A 20 14.33 -4.95 -2.46
CA PHE A 20 12.91 -4.72 -2.50
C PHE A 20 12.51 -3.27 -2.19
N ASP A 21 13.17 -2.60 -1.24
CA ASP A 21 13.00 -1.16 -1.02
C ASP A 21 13.40 -0.38 -2.28
N ILE A 22 14.49 -0.80 -2.95
CA ILE A 22 14.90 -0.28 -4.26
C ILE A 22 13.84 -0.54 -5.35
N ALA A 23 13.19 -1.72 -5.34
CA ALA A 23 12.10 -2.04 -6.27
C ALA A 23 10.76 -1.38 -5.89
N ALA A 24 10.56 -1.01 -4.63
CA ALA A 24 9.39 -0.30 -4.14
C ALA A 24 9.46 1.20 -4.45
N GLU A 25 10.68 1.74 -4.56
CA GLU A 25 10.99 3.05 -5.14
C GLU A 25 10.88 3.08 -6.67
N ALA A 26 10.84 1.92 -7.33
CA ALA A 26 10.65 1.86 -8.78
C ALA A 26 9.19 2.15 -9.16
N GLU A 27 8.99 3.15 -10.02
CA GLU A 27 7.67 3.49 -10.55
C GLU A 27 7.29 2.56 -11.73
N GLY A 28 6.06 2.05 -11.72
CA GLY A 28 5.41 1.51 -12.92
C GLY A 28 5.59 0.06 -13.32
N PRO A 29 5.59 -0.25 -14.63
CA PRO A 29 5.51 -1.62 -15.13
C PRO A 29 6.69 -2.49 -14.65
N TRP A 30 7.81 -1.86 -14.30
CA TRP A 30 8.98 -2.53 -13.70
C TRP A 30 8.72 -3.03 -12.29
N ARG A 31 7.89 -2.33 -11.50
CA ARG A 31 7.41 -2.80 -10.19
C ARG A 31 6.57 -4.06 -10.36
N MET A 32 5.67 -4.09 -11.35
CA MET A 32 4.82 -5.24 -11.70
C MET A 32 5.61 -6.44 -12.25
N LEU A 33 6.64 -6.21 -13.07
CA LEU A 33 7.53 -7.27 -13.57
C LEU A 33 8.41 -7.85 -12.47
N GLY A 34 8.94 -7.00 -11.58
CA GLY A 34 9.66 -7.44 -10.38
C GLY A 34 8.77 -8.26 -9.45
N LEU A 35 7.54 -7.77 -9.19
CA LEU A 35 6.46 -8.46 -8.49
C LEU A 35 6.20 -9.87 -9.05
N SER A 36 6.00 -9.95 -10.37
CA SER A 36 5.68 -11.20 -11.07
C SER A 36 6.86 -12.18 -11.07
N GLY A 37 8.08 -11.68 -11.21
CA GLY A 37 9.30 -12.49 -11.14
C GLY A 37 9.53 -13.10 -9.75
N VAL A 38 9.35 -12.32 -8.68
CA VAL A 38 9.47 -12.80 -7.30
C VAL A 38 8.39 -13.85 -6.98
N LEU A 39 7.16 -13.62 -7.45
CA LEU A 39 6.05 -14.58 -7.36
C LEU A 39 6.36 -15.90 -8.08
N LEU A 40 6.88 -15.83 -9.32
CA LEU A 40 7.20 -17.00 -10.13
C LEU A 40 8.34 -17.82 -9.50
N VAL A 41 9.41 -17.15 -9.05
CA VAL A 41 10.55 -17.80 -8.37
C VAL A 41 10.11 -18.43 -7.05
N GLY A 42 9.24 -17.75 -6.28
CA GLY A 42 8.65 -18.31 -5.07
C GLY A 42 7.77 -19.53 -5.35
N LEU A 43 6.95 -19.50 -6.39
CA LEU A 43 6.11 -20.62 -6.83
C LEU A 43 6.94 -21.84 -7.26
N VAL A 44 7.96 -21.63 -8.11
CA VAL A 44 8.86 -22.69 -8.57
C VAL A 44 9.69 -23.25 -7.41
N GLY A 45 10.18 -22.40 -6.51
CA GLY A 45 10.89 -22.79 -5.30
C GLY A 45 10.02 -23.65 -4.38
N MET A 46 8.77 -23.24 -4.12
CA MET A 46 7.88 -24.00 -3.25
C MET A 46 7.35 -25.30 -3.89
N TRP A 47 7.15 -25.32 -5.21
CA TRP A 47 6.76 -26.51 -5.96
C TRP A 47 7.87 -27.57 -5.96
N SER A 48 9.12 -27.16 -6.20
CA SER A 48 10.29 -28.05 -6.11
C SER A 48 10.53 -28.59 -4.70
N LEU A 49 10.07 -27.87 -3.67
CA LEU A 49 10.22 -28.21 -2.27
C LEU A 49 9.01 -28.94 -1.64
N ARG A 50 7.97 -29.28 -2.43
CA ARG A 50 6.74 -29.97 -1.97
C ARG A 50 6.08 -29.31 -0.74
N ALA A 51 5.95 -27.99 -0.77
CA ALA A 51 5.35 -27.24 0.34
C ALA A 51 3.87 -27.63 0.58
N PRO A 52 3.39 -27.69 1.84
CA PRO A 52 2.02 -28.09 2.17
C PRO A 52 0.99 -27.03 1.76
N ALA A 53 -0.26 -27.48 1.59
CA ALA A 53 -1.43 -26.73 1.09
C ALA A 53 -1.67 -25.32 1.67
N ALA A 54 -1.09 -24.97 2.82
CA ALA A 54 -1.18 -23.62 3.40
C ALA A 54 -0.39 -22.55 2.60
N ALA A 55 0.74 -22.90 1.98
CA ALA A 55 1.47 -22.02 1.07
C ALA A 55 0.66 -21.75 -0.21
N LEU A 56 0.03 -22.82 -0.72
CA LEU A 56 -0.85 -22.77 -1.88
C LEU A 56 -2.09 -21.93 -1.58
N GLY A 57 -2.67 -22.04 -0.37
CA GLY A 57 -3.85 -21.29 0.05
C GLY A 57 -3.63 -19.78 0.14
N ILE A 58 -2.43 -19.35 0.58
CA ILE A 58 -2.10 -17.92 0.64
C ILE A 58 -1.77 -17.39 -0.75
N LEU A 59 -1.02 -18.13 -1.57
CA LEU A 59 -0.84 -17.79 -2.98
C LEU A 59 -2.18 -17.71 -3.72
N LEU A 60 -3.10 -18.63 -3.47
CA LEU A 60 -4.43 -18.61 -4.05
C LEU A 60 -5.23 -17.41 -3.54
N ALA A 61 -5.17 -17.10 -2.25
CA ALA A 61 -5.87 -15.94 -1.68
C ALA A 61 -5.32 -14.62 -2.22
N SER A 62 -3.99 -14.46 -2.28
CA SER A 62 -3.33 -13.30 -2.87
C SER A 62 -3.60 -13.19 -4.37
N ALA A 63 -3.62 -14.31 -5.10
CA ALA A 63 -3.98 -14.35 -6.52
C ALA A 63 -5.47 -14.06 -6.74
N LEU A 64 -6.36 -14.60 -5.92
CA LEU A 64 -7.81 -14.36 -5.96
C LEU A 64 -8.15 -12.91 -5.63
N VAL A 65 -7.44 -12.30 -4.68
CA VAL A 65 -7.58 -10.86 -4.42
C VAL A 65 -7.01 -10.04 -5.56
N GLY A 66 -5.86 -10.40 -6.13
CA GLY A 66 -5.35 -9.77 -7.35
C GLY A 66 -6.34 -9.86 -8.53
N VAL A 67 -6.92 -11.03 -8.76
CA VAL A 67 -7.93 -11.28 -9.81
C VAL A 67 -9.24 -10.55 -9.52
N ALA A 68 -9.72 -10.54 -8.27
CA ALA A 68 -10.92 -9.80 -7.89
C ALA A 68 -10.70 -8.29 -8.10
N ILE A 69 -9.55 -7.76 -7.71
CA ILE A 69 -9.24 -6.34 -7.91
C ILE A 69 -9.16 -6.00 -9.41
N LEU A 70 -8.57 -6.88 -10.23
CA LEU A 70 -8.51 -6.71 -11.69
C LEU A 70 -9.89 -6.85 -12.37
N TYR A 71 -10.74 -7.76 -11.89
CA TYR A 71 -12.05 -8.04 -12.46
C TYR A 71 -13.10 -6.95 -12.12
N PHE A 72 -13.05 -6.38 -10.91
CA PHE A 72 -14.01 -5.37 -10.44
C PHE A 72 -13.68 -3.93 -10.87
N ARG A 73 -12.77 -3.72 -11.83
CA ARG A 73 -12.35 -2.39 -12.32
C ARG A 73 -12.02 -1.40 -11.19
N ILE A 74 -11.28 -1.87 -10.18
CA ILE A 74 -10.83 -1.00 -9.10
C ILE A 74 -9.84 0.01 -9.67
N ASP A 75 -9.88 1.23 -9.14
CA ASP A 75 -8.98 2.30 -9.55
C ASP A 75 -7.52 1.86 -9.42
N ARG A 76 -6.76 2.08 -10.50
CA ARG A 76 -5.38 1.59 -10.65
C ARG A 76 -4.49 2.01 -9.48
N LEU A 77 -4.70 3.20 -8.92
CA LEU A 77 -3.95 3.69 -7.77
C LEU A 77 -4.12 2.80 -6.54
N ALA A 78 -5.38 2.46 -6.22
CA ALA A 78 -5.69 1.59 -5.10
C ALA A 78 -5.12 0.19 -5.35
N PHE A 79 -5.17 -0.32 -6.59
CA PHE A 79 -4.54 -1.60 -6.92
C PHE A 79 -3.03 -1.56 -6.74
N GLU A 80 -2.29 -0.59 -7.29
CA GLU A 80 -0.83 -0.55 -7.19
C GLU A 80 -0.36 -0.43 -5.74
N LEU A 81 -1.02 0.42 -4.94
CA LEU A 81 -0.68 0.63 -3.54
C LEU A 81 -0.98 -0.59 -2.68
N LEU A 82 -2.07 -1.32 -2.96
CA LEU A 82 -2.49 -2.48 -2.16
C LEU A 82 -1.85 -3.79 -2.64
N ALA A 83 -1.72 -4.01 -3.95
CA ALA A 83 -1.10 -5.20 -4.53
C ALA A 83 0.40 -5.24 -4.24
N GLY A 84 1.09 -4.10 -4.24
CA GLY A 84 2.50 -4.03 -3.86
C GLY A 84 2.76 -4.55 -2.44
N GLN A 85 1.79 -4.47 -1.53
CA GLN A 85 1.92 -5.00 -0.17
C GLN A 85 1.84 -6.53 -0.09
N LEU A 86 1.29 -7.19 -1.11
CA LEU A 86 1.06 -8.64 -1.11
C LEU A 86 2.33 -9.48 -1.32
N ILE A 87 3.50 -8.84 -1.49
CA ILE A 87 4.79 -9.54 -1.62
C ILE A 87 5.40 -9.92 -0.28
N TRP A 88 5.32 -9.02 0.71
CA TRP A 88 5.83 -9.27 2.06
C TRP A 88 5.33 -10.59 2.65
N PRO A 89 4.03 -10.92 2.53
CA PRO A 89 3.50 -12.18 2.99
C PRO A 89 4.15 -13.40 2.32
N LEU A 90 4.41 -13.34 1.02
CA LEU A 90 5.02 -14.44 0.27
C LEU A 90 6.45 -14.70 0.71
N ALA A 91 7.25 -13.64 0.81
CA ALA A 91 8.63 -13.72 1.29
C ALA A 91 8.68 -14.30 2.71
N LEU A 92 7.83 -13.78 3.61
CA LEU A 92 7.73 -14.28 4.98
C LEU A 92 7.30 -15.74 5.02
N TRP A 93 6.38 -16.16 4.15
CA TRP A 93 5.92 -17.54 4.11
C TRP A 93 7.03 -18.52 3.67
N MET A 94 7.84 -18.14 2.69
CA MET A 94 8.98 -18.95 2.26
C MET A 94 9.98 -19.15 3.40
N VAL A 95 10.32 -18.08 4.13
CA VAL A 95 11.20 -18.14 5.30
C VAL A 95 10.59 -19.02 6.39
N THR A 96 9.32 -18.83 6.69
CA THR A 96 8.57 -19.61 7.69
C THR A 96 8.59 -21.08 7.35
N TRP A 97 8.30 -21.43 6.10
CA TRP A 97 8.33 -22.80 5.62
C TRP A 97 9.74 -23.42 5.77
N ALA A 98 10.78 -22.71 5.34
CA ALA A 98 12.16 -23.17 5.44
C ALA A 98 12.57 -23.40 6.90
N LEU A 99 12.24 -22.48 7.80
CA LEU A 99 12.53 -22.63 9.24
C LEU A 99 11.77 -23.79 9.86
N VAL A 100 10.47 -23.94 9.57
CA VAL A 100 9.64 -25.02 10.13
C VAL A 100 10.03 -26.40 9.58
N ARG A 101 10.39 -26.51 8.31
CA ARG A 101 10.71 -27.79 7.66
C ARG A 101 12.17 -28.18 7.75
N LEU A 102 13.09 -27.22 7.67
CA LEU A 102 14.52 -27.50 7.61
C LEU A 102 15.20 -27.27 8.96
N VAL A 103 14.82 -26.24 9.71
CA VAL A 103 15.51 -25.88 10.96
C VAL A 103 14.88 -26.55 12.18
N MET A 104 13.57 -26.42 12.39
CA MET A 104 12.89 -26.95 13.58
C MET A 104 13.11 -28.44 13.84
N PRO A 105 13.14 -29.34 12.83
CA PRO A 105 13.39 -30.76 13.06
C PRO A 105 14.81 -31.08 13.56
N ARG A 106 15.76 -30.16 13.38
CA ARG A 106 17.18 -30.33 13.76
C ARG A 106 17.49 -29.78 15.16
N ILE A 107 16.49 -29.26 15.88
CA ILE A 107 16.68 -28.73 17.23
C ILE A 107 16.93 -29.89 18.20
N GLU A 108 18.01 -29.78 18.98
CA GLU A 108 18.42 -30.80 19.94
C GLU A 108 17.55 -30.83 21.20
N PRO A 109 17.39 -32.00 21.86
CA PRO A 109 16.58 -32.14 23.08
C PRO A 109 17.05 -31.28 24.25
N GLY A 110 18.33 -30.91 24.32
CA GLY A 110 18.89 -30.09 25.40
C GLY A 110 18.41 -28.63 25.41
N ARG A 111 17.80 -28.15 24.31
CA ARG A 111 17.31 -26.76 24.19
C ARG A 111 15.91 -26.70 23.57
N PRO A 112 14.90 -27.35 24.19
CA PRO A 112 13.59 -27.49 23.58
C PRO A 112 12.86 -26.14 23.44
N TRP A 113 13.15 -25.19 24.33
CA TRP A 113 12.55 -23.84 24.33
C TRP A 113 12.87 -23.04 23.05
N VAL A 114 13.96 -23.37 22.34
CA VAL A 114 14.32 -22.71 21.07
C VAL A 114 13.22 -22.90 20.03
N ALA A 115 12.53 -24.05 20.03
CA ALA A 115 11.42 -24.30 19.12
C ALA A 115 10.21 -23.39 19.40
N LEU A 116 9.92 -23.11 20.68
CA LEU A 116 8.87 -22.16 21.07
C LEU A 116 9.26 -20.73 20.69
N LEU A 117 10.50 -20.33 20.96
CA LEU A 117 10.99 -18.99 20.64
C LEU A 117 10.93 -18.73 19.13
N LEU A 118 11.40 -19.67 18.31
CA LEU A 118 11.32 -19.55 16.85
C LEU A 118 9.86 -19.49 16.35
N GLY A 119 8.99 -20.32 16.90
CA GLY A 119 7.55 -20.29 16.56
C GLY A 119 6.88 -18.97 16.94
N GLY A 120 7.18 -18.45 18.12
CA GLY A 120 6.68 -17.15 18.62
C GLY A 120 7.21 -15.97 17.81
N LEU A 121 8.51 -15.95 17.49
CA LEU A 121 9.11 -14.91 16.66
C LEU A 121 8.46 -14.86 15.28
N LEU A 122 8.24 -16.03 14.66
CA LEU A 122 7.56 -16.11 13.38
C LEU A 122 6.11 -15.62 13.46
N LEU A 123 5.37 -15.94 14.52
CA LEU A 123 4.02 -15.38 14.73
C LEU A 123 4.06 -13.84 14.77
N VAL A 124 4.98 -13.26 15.54
CA VAL A 124 5.13 -11.79 15.63
C VAL A 124 5.45 -11.19 14.26
N MET A 125 6.31 -11.83 13.45
CA MET A 125 6.60 -11.39 12.09
C MET A 125 5.36 -11.42 11.19
N HIS A 126 4.51 -12.45 11.27
CA HIS A 126 3.26 -12.51 10.48
C HIS A 126 2.28 -11.42 10.91
N LEU A 127 2.17 -11.15 12.22
CA LEU A 127 1.36 -10.04 12.73
C LEU A 127 1.90 -8.69 12.23
N GLY A 128 3.22 -8.50 12.22
CA GLY A 128 3.86 -7.29 11.70
C GLY A 128 3.59 -7.08 10.21
N VAL A 129 3.72 -8.13 9.40
CA VAL A 129 3.40 -8.07 7.97
C VAL A 129 1.91 -7.85 7.74
N ALA A 130 1.03 -8.53 8.49
CA ALA A 130 -0.41 -8.32 8.43
C ALA A 130 -0.76 -6.86 8.74
N LEU A 131 -0.16 -6.26 9.77
CA LEU A 131 -0.34 -4.85 10.10
C LEU A 131 0.17 -3.94 8.98
N LYS A 132 1.33 -4.23 8.39
CA LYS A 132 1.87 -3.48 7.24
C LYS A 132 0.94 -3.49 6.02
N VAL A 133 0.30 -4.63 5.75
CA VAL A 133 -0.71 -4.76 4.68
C VAL A 133 -2.02 -4.05 5.06
N PHE A 134 -2.42 -4.13 6.32
CA PHE A 134 -3.66 -3.55 6.83
C PHE A 134 -3.64 -2.02 6.90
N THR A 135 -2.54 -1.41 7.33
CA THR A 135 -2.43 0.06 7.51
C THR A 135 -2.84 0.86 6.27
N PRO A 136 -2.28 0.64 5.06
CA PRO A 136 -2.71 1.37 3.87
C PRO A 136 -4.15 1.03 3.46
N ALA A 137 -4.59 -0.23 3.65
CA ALA A 137 -5.98 -0.59 3.41
C ALA A 137 -6.93 0.19 4.35
N ASN A 138 -6.55 0.37 5.61
CA ASN A 138 -7.34 1.11 6.58
C ASN A 138 -7.47 2.60 6.21
N GLU A 139 -6.45 3.22 5.59
CA GLU A 139 -6.58 4.59 5.06
C GLU A 139 -7.70 4.69 4.00
N PHE A 140 -7.74 3.74 3.06
CA PHE A 140 -8.81 3.67 2.05
C PHE A 140 -10.17 3.29 2.63
N PHE A 141 -10.21 2.43 3.65
CA PHE A 141 -11.44 2.07 4.36
C PHE A 141 -12.08 3.28 5.04
N GLN A 142 -11.24 4.16 5.60
CA GLN A 142 -11.73 5.35 6.31
C GLN A 142 -12.09 6.49 5.37
N LEU A 143 -11.60 6.50 4.12
CA LEU A 143 -11.77 7.61 3.18
C LEU A 143 -13.22 8.06 2.99
N HIS A 144 -14.18 7.12 2.98
CA HIS A 144 -15.61 7.43 2.85
C HIS A 144 -16.19 8.17 4.08
N ARG A 145 -15.53 8.06 5.25
CA ARG A 145 -15.95 8.63 6.53
C ARG A 145 -15.17 9.88 6.94
N VAL A 146 -14.07 10.19 6.26
CA VAL A 146 -13.27 11.39 6.53
C VAL A 146 -14.12 12.62 6.22
N GLU A 147 -14.20 13.54 7.17
CA GLU A 147 -14.80 14.86 6.96
C GLU A 147 -13.85 15.72 6.10
N PRO A 148 -14.36 16.37 5.04
CA PRO A 148 -13.53 17.24 4.24
C PRO A 148 -13.19 18.52 5.00
N VAL A 149 -11.96 18.95 4.87
CA VAL A 149 -11.50 20.25 5.34
C VAL A 149 -11.87 21.31 4.30
N ARG A 150 -12.46 22.42 4.77
CA ARG A 150 -12.99 23.50 3.92
C ARG A 150 -12.37 24.86 4.21
N ASP A 151 -11.52 24.92 5.21
CA ASP A 151 -10.91 26.14 5.75
C ASP A 151 -9.42 25.95 5.99
N LEU A 152 -8.66 27.03 5.83
CA LEU A 152 -7.20 27.00 5.95
C LEU A 152 -6.76 26.78 7.41
N GLU A 153 -7.52 27.33 8.37
CA GLU A 153 -7.20 27.24 9.79
C GLU A 153 -7.15 25.80 10.28
N THR A 154 -8.11 24.97 9.86
CA THR A 154 -8.14 23.54 10.17
C THR A 154 -6.93 22.81 9.58
N LEU A 155 -6.52 23.12 8.34
CA LEU A 155 -5.31 22.53 7.74
C LEU A 155 -4.05 22.89 8.53
N VAL A 156 -3.93 24.15 8.97
CA VAL A 156 -2.82 24.62 9.81
C VAL A 156 -2.84 23.91 11.16
N ALA A 157 -4.01 23.79 11.79
CA ALA A 157 -4.18 23.13 13.08
C ALA A 157 -3.82 21.64 13.00
N MET A 158 -4.25 20.94 11.94
CA MET A 158 -3.86 19.54 11.70
C MET A 158 -2.35 19.40 11.57
N ASN A 159 -1.69 20.31 10.85
CA ASN A 159 -0.22 20.27 10.71
C ASN A 159 0.51 20.63 12.01
N ARG A 160 0.02 21.60 12.79
CA ARG A 160 0.61 21.94 14.12
C ARG A 160 0.53 20.77 15.10
N ASN A 161 -0.56 20.01 15.03
CA ASN A 161 -0.79 18.84 15.88
C ASN A 161 -0.17 17.55 15.32
N ARG A 162 0.62 17.65 14.24
CA ARG A 162 1.28 16.51 13.61
C ARG A 162 2.30 15.90 14.57
N ARG A 163 2.29 14.57 14.67
CA ARG A 163 3.38 13.84 15.35
C ARG A 163 4.62 13.85 14.47
N GLU A 164 5.79 14.07 15.07
CA GLU A 164 7.06 13.99 14.34
C GLU A 164 7.18 12.67 13.56
N GLY A 165 7.59 12.77 12.30
CA GLY A 165 7.71 11.62 11.39
C GLY A 165 6.40 11.09 10.79
N HIS A 166 5.23 11.61 11.16
CA HIS A 166 3.95 11.18 10.60
C HIS A 166 3.36 12.24 9.66
N PRO A 167 3.12 11.91 8.37
CA PRO A 167 2.49 12.85 7.44
C PRO A 167 1.04 13.13 7.85
N VAL A 168 0.60 14.39 7.71
CA VAL A 168 -0.82 14.76 7.84
C VAL A 168 -1.46 14.62 6.48
N VAL A 169 -2.47 13.76 6.37
CA VAL A 169 -3.22 13.58 5.13
C VAL A 169 -4.62 14.14 5.35
N ALA A 170 -5.05 15.05 4.46
CA ALA A 170 -6.36 15.66 4.53
C ALA A 170 -7.15 15.39 3.24
N LEU A 171 -8.47 15.24 3.40
CA LEU A 171 -9.42 15.37 2.32
C LEU A 171 -9.88 16.82 2.32
N ILE A 172 -9.76 17.52 1.19
CA ILE A 172 -9.96 18.96 1.08
C ILE A 172 -11.00 19.19 -0.01
N GLU A 173 -11.99 20.02 0.29
CA GLU A 173 -13.01 20.44 -0.65
C GLU A 173 -12.77 21.90 -1.04
N GLY A 174 -12.69 22.17 -2.34
CA GLY A 174 -12.43 23.51 -2.82
C GLY A 174 -12.69 23.66 -4.30
N ARG A 175 -12.28 24.80 -4.84
CA ARG A 175 -12.35 25.12 -6.26
C ARG A 175 -10.96 25.42 -6.78
N ILE A 176 -10.74 25.15 -8.06
CA ILE A 176 -9.49 25.56 -8.68
C ILE A 176 -9.43 27.09 -8.74
N GLY A 177 -8.44 27.66 -8.08
CA GLY A 177 -8.09 29.07 -8.16
C GLY A 177 -6.90 29.26 -9.08
N SER A 178 -7.01 30.21 -10.00
CA SER A 178 -5.94 30.56 -10.94
C SER A 178 -5.74 32.07 -10.99
N ASP A 179 -4.47 32.49 -11.07
CA ASP A 179 -4.11 33.87 -11.40
C ASP A 179 -4.06 34.11 -12.92
N LEU A 180 -4.20 33.04 -13.72
CA LEU A 180 -4.31 33.05 -15.18
C LEU A 180 -5.79 33.12 -15.59
N ALA A 181 -6.07 33.86 -16.67
CA ALA A 181 -7.42 34.12 -17.20
C ALA A 181 -8.25 32.85 -17.48
N ASP A 182 -9.58 33.00 -17.42
CA ASP A 182 -10.62 31.96 -17.35
C ASP A 182 -10.64 30.87 -18.46
N ASP A 183 -9.87 31.05 -19.54
CA ASP A 183 -9.99 30.22 -20.75
C ASP A 183 -8.88 29.17 -20.94
N LEU A 184 -7.85 29.13 -20.08
CA LEU A 184 -6.74 28.17 -20.22
C LEU A 184 -6.88 27.04 -19.18
N PHE A 185 -7.01 25.79 -19.65
CA PHE A 185 -6.93 24.63 -18.79
C PHE A 185 -5.61 24.65 -18.01
N ILE A 186 -5.72 24.56 -16.70
CA ILE A 186 -4.61 24.86 -15.79
C ILE A 186 -3.67 23.65 -15.69
N ARG A 187 -4.20 22.46 -16.03
CA ARG A 187 -3.46 21.20 -16.17
C ARG A 187 -4.21 20.21 -17.06
N GLU A 188 -3.51 19.57 -17.98
CA GLU A 188 -4.09 18.66 -18.98
C GLU A 188 -3.38 17.31 -19.02
N PHE A 189 -4.16 16.24 -19.16
CA PHE A 189 -3.70 14.88 -19.42
C PHE A 189 -4.40 14.32 -20.66
N ASN A 190 -3.73 13.43 -21.40
CA ASN A 190 -4.38 12.72 -22.49
C ASN A 190 -5.49 11.78 -21.96
N CYS A 191 -6.75 12.08 -22.26
CA CYS A 191 -7.89 11.28 -21.81
C CYS A 191 -7.86 9.84 -22.35
N ARG A 192 -7.28 9.65 -23.53
CA ARG A 192 -7.29 8.36 -24.24
C ARG A 192 -6.46 7.30 -23.53
N GLU A 193 -5.53 7.74 -22.68
CA GLU A 193 -4.68 6.88 -21.85
C GLU A 193 -5.29 6.58 -20.48
N ARG A 194 -6.39 7.25 -20.11
CA ARG A 194 -7.12 7.03 -18.86
C ARG A 194 -7.62 5.58 -18.81
N GLY A 195 -7.02 4.79 -17.92
CA GLY A 195 -7.38 3.39 -17.69
C GLY A 195 -6.99 2.39 -18.80
N ARG A 196 -6.32 2.81 -19.88
CA ARG A 196 -5.93 1.92 -21.00
C ARG A 196 -4.44 1.56 -21.06
N SER A 197 -3.57 2.39 -20.50
CA SER A 197 -2.12 2.24 -20.57
C SER A 197 -1.55 2.06 -19.17
N LEU A 198 -0.61 1.11 -18.99
CA LEU A 198 0.24 0.97 -17.80
C LEU A 198 1.26 2.14 -17.67
N GLY A 199 1.23 3.11 -18.59
CA GLY A 199 2.10 4.27 -18.62
C GLY A 199 1.78 5.28 -17.53
N TYR A 200 2.84 5.97 -17.10
CA TYR A 200 2.82 7.15 -16.23
C TYR A 200 2.92 8.33 -17.17
N THR A 201 1.79 8.91 -17.55
CA THR A 201 1.85 10.13 -18.35
C THR A 201 1.80 11.34 -17.44
N ARG A 202 2.88 12.12 -17.55
CA ARG A 202 2.99 13.45 -16.98
C ARG A 202 1.99 14.37 -17.68
N PRO A 203 1.63 15.50 -17.05
CA PRO A 203 0.75 16.47 -17.69
C PRO A 203 1.33 16.89 -19.04
N VAL A 204 0.48 16.96 -20.06
CA VAL A 204 0.85 17.41 -21.41
C VAL A 204 1.06 18.92 -21.40
N ARG A 205 0.28 19.64 -20.56
CA ARG A 205 0.36 21.08 -20.32
C ARG A 205 -0.07 21.42 -18.89
N GLY A 206 0.34 22.60 -18.43
CA GLY A 206 -0.15 23.20 -17.20
C GLY A 206 0.95 23.67 -16.24
N ASN A 207 0.55 24.47 -15.25
CA ASN A 207 1.44 24.87 -14.18
C ASN A 207 1.74 23.70 -13.25
N SER A 208 2.99 23.60 -12.80
CA SER A 208 3.40 22.61 -11.79
C SER A 208 2.75 22.82 -10.43
N ARG A 209 2.18 24.01 -10.20
CA ARG A 209 1.54 24.42 -8.96
C ARG A 209 0.21 25.11 -9.25
N LEU A 210 -0.84 24.67 -8.57
CA LEU A 210 -2.22 25.11 -8.64
C LEU A 210 -2.57 25.82 -7.33
N TYR A 211 -3.57 26.71 -7.34
CA TYR A 211 -4.20 27.15 -6.11
C TYR A 211 -5.56 26.48 -5.99
N ILE A 212 -5.90 26.09 -4.77
CA ILE A 212 -7.24 25.61 -4.40
C ILE A 212 -7.85 26.70 -3.54
N GLU A 213 -8.91 27.31 -4.03
CA GLU A 213 -9.72 28.24 -3.27
C GLU A 213 -10.67 27.46 -2.35
N LEU A 214 -10.55 27.73 -1.06
CA LEU A 214 -11.31 27.09 0.01
C LEU A 214 -12.61 27.87 0.27
N ALA A 215 -13.52 27.31 1.06
CA ALA A 215 -14.83 27.91 1.33
C ALA A 215 -14.74 29.22 2.13
N ASP A 216 -13.66 29.40 2.89
CA ASP A 216 -13.32 30.62 3.63
C ASP A 216 -12.68 31.71 2.74
N GLY A 217 -12.54 31.46 1.43
CA GLY A 217 -11.90 32.37 0.47
C GLY A 217 -10.37 32.36 0.53
N GLN A 218 -9.76 31.55 1.39
CA GLN A 218 -8.32 31.38 1.43
C GLN A 218 -7.84 30.48 0.30
N ARG A 219 -6.56 30.60 -0.07
CA ARG A 219 -5.95 29.79 -1.13
C ARG A 219 -4.92 28.84 -0.54
N LEU A 220 -5.11 27.56 -0.80
CA LEU A 220 -4.13 26.50 -0.56
C LEU A 220 -3.30 26.31 -1.82
N ARG A 221 -1.97 26.26 -1.68
CA ARG A 221 -1.10 25.90 -2.81
C ARG A 221 -1.04 24.38 -2.96
N SER A 222 -1.24 23.88 -4.17
CA SER A 222 -1.21 22.45 -4.48
C SER A 222 -0.25 22.12 -5.62
N THR A 223 0.52 21.05 -5.45
CA THR A 223 1.35 20.37 -6.45
C THR A 223 0.52 19.71 -7.55
N GLY A 224 -0.79 19.53 -7.32
CA GLY A 224 -1.75 18.94 -8.24
C GLY A 224 -1.48 17.46 -8.55
N ALA A 225 -2.34 16.85 -9.36
CA ALA A 225 -2.14 15.47 -9.79
C ALA A 225 -0.85 15.32 -10.60
N ALA A 226 0.21 14.74 -10.03
CA ALA A 226 1.50 14.53 -10.70
C ALA A 226 1.40 13.65 -11.95
N TYR A 227 0.43 12.74 -11.97
CA TYR A 227 0.23 11.73 -12.99
C TYR A 227 -1.26 11.54 -13.30
N ASN A 228 -1.57 11.05 -14.50
CA ASN A 228 -2.93 10.82 -14.98
C ASN A 228 -3.80 9.93 -14.06
N TYR A 229 -3.22 8.93 -13.40
CA TYR A 229 -3.96 8.04 -12.47
C TYR A 229 -4.34 8.71 -11.14
N ARG A 230 -3.76 9.89 -10.83
CA ARG A 230 -4.14 10.71 -9.67
C ARG A 230 -5.24 11.72 -10.02
N ALA A 231 -5.56 11.88 -11.30
CA ALA A 231 -6.58 12.79 -11.81
C ALA A 231 -7.90 12.03 -12.07
N LEU A 232 -8.85 12.12 -11.13
CA LEU A 232 -10.11 11.36 -11.18
C LEU A 232 -11.25 12.17 -11.78
N ASP A 233 -11.95 11.58 -12.74
CA ASP A 233 -13.16 12.13 -13.39
C ASP A 233 -13.06 13.55 -13.97
N TRP A 234 -11.85 14.10 -14.15
CA TRP A 234 -11.59 15.35 -14.87
C TRP A 234 -12.30 15.40 -16.23
N PRO A 235 -12.94 16.53 -16.57
CA PRO A 235 -13.73 16.68 -17.78
C PRO A 235 -12.83 16.73 -19.03
N GLN A 236 -13.41 16.34 -20.17
CA GLN A 236 -12.74 16.44 -21.46
C GLN A 236 -12.59 17.92 -21.88
N THR A 237 -11.45 18.24 -22.46
CA THR A 237 -11.18 19.51 -23.13
C THR A 237 -11.97 19.60 -24.43
N GLY A 238 -12.13 20.81 -24.98
CA GLY A 238 -12.99 21.06 -26.15
C GLY A 238 -12.55 20.35 -27.44
N ASP A 239 -11.31 19.86 -27.50
CA ASP A 239 -10.76 19.05 -28.60
C ASP A 239 -11.04 17.53 -28.45
N GLY A 240 -11.58 17.10 -27.31
CA GLY A 240 -11.96 15.71 -27.03
C GLY A 240 -10.78 14.74 -26.83
N THR A 241 -9.54 15.23 -26.91
CA THR A 241 -8.33 14.42 -26.73
C THR A 241 -7.78 14.49 -25.32
N ASP A 242 -7.85 15.66 -24.69
CA ASP A 242 -7.29 15.90 -23.37
C ASP A 242 -8.37 16.07 -22.30
N CYS A 243 -7.96 15.91 -21.05
CA CYS A 243 -8.77 15.97 -19.84
C CYS A 243 -8.13 17.03 -18.95
N GLY A 244 -8.88 18.05 -18.54
CA GLY A 244 -8.29 19.18 -17.83
C GLY A 244 -9.26 19.88 -16.89
N LEU A 245 -8.69 20.66 -15.98
CA LEU A 245 -9.44 21.51 -15.05
C LEU A 245 -9.33 22.99 -15.44
N ARG A 246 -10.41 23.72 -15.22
CA ARG A 246 -10.54 25.17 -15.46
C ARG A 246 -10.63 25.95 -14.16
N ASN A 247 -10.48 27.26 -14.27
CA ASN A 247 -10.70 28.16 -13.14
C ASN A 247 -12.14 28.01 -12.62
N GLY A 248 -12.29 27.94 -11.30
CA GLY A 248 -13.56 27.78 -10.61
C GLY A 248 -14.11 26.34 -10.57
N ASP A 249 -13.48 25.36 -11.23
CA ASP A 249 -13.95 23.98 -11.21
C ASP A 249 -13.94 23.39 -9.79
N PRO A 250 -15.01 22.68 -9.37
CA PRO A 250 -15.05 22.03 -8.07
C PRO A 250 -14.12 20.83 -8.05
N VAL A 251 -13.34 20.71 -6.99
CA VAL A 251 -12.42 19.60 -6.79
C VAL A 251 -12.39 19.10 -5.36
N ILE A 252 -12.20 17.79 -5.25
CA ILE A 252 -11.86 17.10 -4.01
C ILE A 252 -10.40 16.66 -4.07
N LEU A 253 -9.60 17.18 -3.15
CA LEU A 253 -8.18 16.91 -3.05
C LEU A 253 -7.90 15.98 -1.87
N TRP A 254 -7.25 14.84 -2.11
CA TRP A 254 -6.70 14.02 -1.05
C TRP A 254 -5.18 14.14 -1.09
N ALA A 255 -4.59 14.79 -0.10
CA ALA A 255 -3.19 15.19 -0.14
C ALA A 255 -2.51 15.14 1.23
N GLU A 256 -1.20 14.90 1.20
CA GLU A 256 -0.33 15.14 2.36
C GLU A 256 -0.07 16.64 2.48
N ILE A 257 -0.30 17.21 3.67
CA ILE A 257 -0.11 18.63 3.95
C ILE A 257 1.33 18.88 4.41
N ALA A 258 1.98 19.86 3.81
CA ALA A 258 3.21 20.46 4.31
C ALA A 258 2.97 21.95 4.56
N ALA A 259 2.69 22.33 5.80
CA ALA A 259 2.83 23.73 6.15
C ALA A 259 4.28 24.00 6.58
N GLY A 260 4.88 25.00 5.93
CA GLY A 260 6.01 25.70 6.52
C GLY A 260 5.53 26.37 7.80
N VAL A 261 6.27 26.18 8.90
CA VAL A 261 5.93 26.77 10.21
C VAL A 261 5.79 28.30 10.12
N GLU A 262 6.36 28.92 9.08
CA GLU A 262 6.36 30.36 8.80
C GLU A 262 5.95 30.71 7.34
N GLY A 263 5.42 29.75 6.56
CA GLY A 263 5.14 29.91 5.12
C GLY A 263 3.69 29.64 4.73
N PRO A 264 3.30 29.90 3.47
CA PRO A 264 1.98 29.55 2.97
C PRO A 264 1.76 28.02 3.09
N VAL A 265 0.54 27.62 3.45
CA VAL A 265 0.17 26.20 3.49
C VAL A 265 0.24 25.65 2.07
N GLU A 266 1.02 24.60 1.88
CA GLU A 266 1.16 23.90 0.60
C GLU A 266 0.86 22.41 0.84
N ASP A 267 0.35 21.71 -0.17
CA ASP A 267 0.40 20.26 -0.13
C ASP A 267 1.83 19.77 -0.44
N ARG A 268 2.28 18.75 0.28
CA ARG A 268 3.55 18.08 -0.01
C ARG A 268 3.40 17.19 -1.22
N GLU A 269 2.30 16.45 -1.25
CA GLU A 269 2.00 15.46 -2.27
C GLU A 269 0.48 15.33 -2.43
N THR A 270 -0.02 15.69 -3.61
CA THR A 270 -1.37 15.29 -4.02
C THR A 270 -1.39 13.78 -4.29
N ARG A 271 -2.14 13.02 -3.49
CA ARG A 271 -2.41 11.60 -3.76
C ARG A 271 -3.47 11.47 -4.83
N ILE A 272 -4.55 12.24 -4.72
CA ILE A 272 -5.69 12.26 -5.65
C ILE A 272 -6.24 13.68 -5.78
N MET A 273 -6.61 14.06 -7.00
CA MET A 273 -7.42 15.23 -7.31
C MET A 273 -8.61 14.79 -8.14
N ALA A 274 -9.79 14.78 -7.54
CA ALA A 274 -11.04 14.40 -8.19
C ALA A 274 -11.83 15.64 -8.61
N TYR A 275 -12.43 15.58 -9.80
CA TYR A 275 -13.39 16.58 -10.25
C TYR A 275 -14.77 16.32 -9.65
N GLY A 276 -15.46 17.40 -9.25
CA GLY A 276 -16.82 17.34 -8.72
C GLY A 276 -16.90 17.61 -7.22
N ASP A 277 -18.05 17.25 -6.64
CA ASP A 277 -18.34 17.46 -5.23
C ASP A 277 -18.00 16.23 -4.36
N LEU A 278 -18.12 16.40 -3.06
CA LEU A 278 -17.85 15.34 -2.09
C LEU A 278 -18.79 14.13 -2.26
N ALA A 279 -20.04 14.35 -2.67
CA ALA A 279 -21.02 13.28 -2.83
C ALA A 279 -20.61 12.35 -3.99
N ALA A 280 -20.30 12.93 -5.15
CA ALA A 280 -19.79 12.21 -6.31
C ALA A 280 -18.48 11.47 -6.00
N PHE A 281 -17.56 12.11 -5.27
CA PHE A 281 -16.33 11.45 -4.82
C PHE A 281 -16.59 10.24 -3.92
N ARG A 282 -17.53 10.37 -2.97
CA ARG A 282 -17.87 9.33 -1.99
C ARG A 282 -18.58 8.14 -2.63
N GLU A 283 -19.56 8.40 -3.49
CA GLU A 283 -20.33 7.38 -4.21
C GLU A 283 -19.49 6.71 -5.31
N GLY A 284 -18.56 7.45 -5.92
CA GLY A 284 -17.68 6.97 -6.97
C GLY A 284 -16.42 6.31 -6.42
N TYR A 285 -15.36 7.10 -6.25
CA TYR A 285 -14.03 6.60 -5.91
C TYR A 285 -13.96 6.00 -4.50
N ALA A 286 -14.46 6.70 -3.49
CA ALA A 286 -14.29 6.25 -2.10
C ALA A 286 -14.99 4.92 -1.83
N ALA A 287 -16.19 4.70 -2.39
CA ALA A 287 -16.89 3.41 -2.28
C ALA A 287 -16.11 2.25 -2.93
N ARG A 288 -15.54 2.48 -4.13
CA ARG A 288 -14.69 1.46 -4.80
C ARG A 288 -13.41 1.19 -4.02
N ALA A 289 -12.78 2.24 -3.49
CA ALA A 289 -11.57 2.13 -2.67
C ALA A 289 -11.84 1.40 -1.35
N GLU A 290 -12.98 1.68 -0.68
CA GLU A 290 -13.40 0.98 0.53
C GLU A 290 -13.63 -0.50 0.26
N PHE A 291 -14.28 -0.85 -0.85
CA PHE A 291 -14.48 -2.25 -1.23
C PHE A 291 -13.14 -2.98 -1.43
N ALA A 292 -12.20 -2.36 -2.16
CA ALA A 292 -10.85 -2.88 -2.33
C ALA A 292 -10.13 -3.06 -0.98
N ALA A 293 -10.24 -2.05 -0.12
CA ALA A 293 -9.66 -2.05 1.21
C ALA A 293 -10.22 -3.16 2.09
N ARG A 294 -11.52 -3.44 2.04
CA ARG A 294 -12.15 -4.56 2.78
C ARG A 294 -11.59 -5.90 2.33
N MET A 295 -11.40 -6.11 1.02
CA MET A 295 -10.79 -7.33 0.49
C MET A 295 -9.36 -7.50 1.00
N VAL A 296 -8.55 -6.45 0.92
CA VAL A 296 -7.15 -6.47 1.38
C VAL A 296 -7.06 -6.61 2.90
N GLY A 297 -7.96 -5.98 3.65
CA GLY A 297 -8.10 -6.16 5.09
C GLY A 297 -8.45 -7.60 5.46
N GLY A 298 -9.32 -8.26 4.69
CA GLY A 298 -9.60 -9.69 4.82
C GLY A 298 -8.35 -10.56 4.60
N VAL A 299 -7.53 -10.22 3.60
CA VAL A 299 -6.23 -10.88 3.38
C VAL A 299 -5.29 -10.65 4.57
N ALA A 300 -5.15 -9.42 5.05
CA ALA A 300 -4.33 -9.10 6.21
C ALA A 300 -4.76 -9.90 7.44
N PHE A 301 -6.06 -10.06 7.66
CA PHE A 301 -6.59 -10.91 8.73
C PHE A 301 -6.21 -12.38 8.55
N LEU A 302 -6.38 -12.95 7.34
CA LEU A 302 -5.95 -14.31 7.06
C LEU A 302 -4.44 -14.49 7.25
N LEU A 303 -3.63 -13.50 6.89
CA LEU A 303 -2.19 -13.51 7.12
C LEU A 303 -1.84 -13.52 8.61
N ALA A 304 -2.53 -12.74 9.44
CA ALA A 304 -2.37 -12.81 10.88
C ALA A 304 -2.64 -14.22 11.42
N LEU A 305 -3.70 -14.88 10.93
CA LEU A 305 -4.03 -16.27 11.31
C LEU A 305 -2.96 -17.27 10.87
N THR A 306 -2.31 -17.06 9.72
CA THR A 306 -1.27 -17.98 9.24
C THR A 306 -0.04 -18.00 10.15
N GLY A 307 0.18 -16.94 10.94
CA GLY A 307 1.21 -16.92 11.99
C GLY A 307 1.01 -17.97 13.09
N LEU A 308 -0.20 -18.53 13.23
CA LEU A 308 -0.46 -19.63 14.16
C LEU A 308 0.23 -20.93 13.72
N VAL A 309 0.48 -21.12 12.42
CA VAL A 309 1.12 -22.33 11.88
C VAL A 309 2.53 -22.54 12.45
N PRO A 310 3.48 -21.59 12.35
CA PRO A 310 4.80 -21.75 12.94
C PRO A 310 4.76 -21.84 14.47
N LEU A 311 3.82 -21.16 15.14
CA LEU A 311 3.64 -21.29 16.58
C LEU A 311 3.24 -22.73 16.98
N ILE A 312 2.22 -23.30 16.32
CA ILE A 312 1.78 -24.68 16.56
C ILE A 312 2.90 -25.66 16.26
N ALA A 313 3.67 -25.44 15.19
CA ALA A 313 4.83 -26.26 14.86
C ALA A 313 5.93 -26.19 15.94
N GLY A 314 6.18 -24.99 16.48
CA GLY A 314 7.08 -24.74 17.60
C GLY A 314 6.63 -25.47 18.87
N ILE A 315 5.36 -25.35 19.24
CA ILE A 315 4.74 -26.04 20.40
C ILE A 315 4.86 -27.56 20.25
N ARG A 316 4.48 -28.12 19.10
CA ARG A 316 4.58 -29.57 18.83
C ARG A 316 6.01 -30.06 18.93
N THR A 317 6.97 -29.29 18.41
CA THR A 317 8.39 -29.64 18.45
C THR A 317 8.94 -29.55 19.86
N TRP A 318 8.60 -28.50 20.61
CA TRP A 318 8.94 -28.37 22.03
C TRP A 318 8.40 -29.53 22.87
N LEU A 319 7.12 -29.86 22.73
CA LEU A 319 6.51 -31.00 23.44
C LEU A 319 7.22 -32.32 23.12
N ARG A 320 7.53 -32.57 21.84
CA ARG A 320 8.27 -33.76 21.40
C ARG A 320 9.68 -33.82 22.00
N LEU A 321 10.41 -32.71 22.01
CA LEU A 321 11.77 -32.66 22.55
C LEU A 321 11.77 -32.79 24.08
N ARG A 322 10.83 -32.16 24.78
CA ARG A 322 10.65 -32.30 26.22
C ARG A 322 10.35 -33.75 26.62
N ARG A 323 9.54 -34.47 25.85
CA ARG A 323 9.27 -35.90 26.07
C ARG A 323 10.49 -36.79 25.84
N ARG A 324 11.37 -36.45 24.88
CA ARG A 324 12.60 -37.21 24.59
C ARG A 324 13.74 -36.92 25.56
N GLY A 325 13.75 -35.74 26.19
CA GLY A 325 14.76 -35.34 27.18
C GLY A 325 14.39 -35.69 28.63
N ALA A 326 13.20 -36.24 28.89
CA ALA A 326 12.86 -36.78 30.20
C ALA A 326 13.58 -38.13 30.40
N PRO A 327 14.38 -38.31 31.46
CA PRO A 327 14.93 -39.63 31.76
C PRO A 327 13.77 -40.61 31.94
N ALA A 328 13.90 -41.81 31.37
CA ALA A 328 12.97 -42.90 31.62
C ALA A 328 12.96 -43.16 33.14
N ALA A 329 11.80 -42.94 33.76
CA ALA A 329 11.57 -43.28 35.17
C ALA A 329 11.51 -44.80 35.35
#